data_AF-A0A8H5H8A4-F1
#
_entry.id   AF-A0A8H5H8A4-F1
#
_cell.length_a   1.000
_cell.length_b   1.000
_cell.length_c   1.000
_cell.angle_alpha   90.00
_cell.angle_beta   90.00
_cell.angle_gamma   90.00
#
_symmetry.space_group_name_H-M   'P 1'
#
loop_
_entity.id
_entity.type
_entity.pdbx_description
1 polymer ?
#
loop_
_entity_poly.entity_id
_entity_poly.type
_entity_poly.pdbx_seq_one_letter_code
_entity_poly.pdbx_strand_id
1 'polypeptide(L)'
;MSPASLPQELISLILSFLFHVHDKPTLSSCSLVSKAWLSLSRTHLFHDITLNNRNHPQILLSPYTPTLAAYTRRLKIARLNIASPSFPPSPFPPFSDTLFQIQRFSAITSLMLQRTAPSKNMLLALPPLFPEVRHLYLDAVNFPTSAEAYTFFCAFGRLEKVTVSHTWDQSKSTQREPLYFPPGVRGVDARGGLFFLKVPVPVSVKGGEGLGYGGVRVRVLRLGGLRIRDAAAIAPHLEAIGKGLEHLELGFVAYSAAEVFHNKIDLSSTPNLRSFALLRAPPKLLLSALRSAAPLQKLEEATLTMHSMLDEAQIVRVLTTFDWATLDALTGDALRTPRLHNVTLRLEESLRTRVHERVKGGMRMSVGRKVLELRFVGALREACEWEEQIMQDPFGTRWTTRYERHFRDVVSVHLVKCTSGAPRTSNVRCLELQLELKETIG
;
A
#
# COMPACT_ATOMS: atom_id res chain seq x y z
N MET A 1 -33.10 -24.39 -30.24
CA MET A 1 -32.72 -24.37 -28.81
C MET A 1 -31.63 -23.34 -28.65
N SER A 2 -31.89 -22.25 -27.91
CA SER A 2 -30.84 -21.28 -27.59
C SER A 2 -29.82 -21.95 -26.65
N PRO A 3 -28.50 -21.82 -26.90
CA PRO A 3 -27.49 -22.35 -25.99
C PRO A 3 -27.71 -21.76 -24.59
N ALA A 4 -27.56 -22.59 -23.56
CA ALA A 4 -27.65 -22.14 -22.18
C ALA A 4 -26.59 -21.03 -21.95
N SER A 5 -27.05 -19.80 -21.77
CA SER A 5 -26.17 -18.66 -21.51
C SER A 5 -25.88 -18.58 -20.01
N LEU A 6 -24.62 -18.36 -19.66
CA LEU A 6 -24.24 -18.03 -18.28
C LEU A 6 -24.97 -16.76 -17.80
N PRO A 7 -25.50 -16.74 -16.56
CA PRO A 7 -26.03 -15.53 -15.93
C PRO A 7 -25.01 -14.37 -15.93
N GLN A 8 -25.50 -13.13 -16.08
CA GLN A 8 -24.67 -11.95 -16.22
C GLN A 8 -23.82 -11.67 -14.97
N GLU A 9 -24.34 -12.02 -13.80
CA GLU A 9 -23.68 -11.89 -12.50
C GLU A 9 -22.43 -12.74 -12.42
N LEU A 10 -22.48 -13.97 -12.96
CA LEU A 10 -21.31 -14.86 -13.00
C LEU A 10 -20.25 -14.34 -13.96
N ILE A 11 -20.66 -13.81 -15.12
CA ILE A 11 -19.72 -13.17 -16.05
C ILE A 11 -19.04 -11.97 -15.37
N SER A 12 -19.80 -11.12 -14.69
CA SER A 12 -19.27 -9.98 -13.94
C SER A 12 -18.30 -10.40 -12.84
N LEU A 13 -18.59 -11.49 -12.13
CA LEU A 13 -17.72 -12.03 -11.09
C LEU A 13 -16.40 -12.55 -11.66
N ILE A 14 -16.44 -13.33 -12.75
CA ILE A 14 -15.25 -13.84 -13.46
C ILE A 14 -14.37 -12.68 -13.92
N LEU A 15 -14.95 -11.68 -14.60
CA LEU A 15 -14.21 -10.52 -15.09
C LEU A 15 -13.65 -9.67 -13.94
N SER A 16 -14.39 -9.53 -12.84
CA SER A 16 -13.93 -8.83 -11.63
C SER A 16 -12.73 -9.54 -11.00
N PHE A 17 -12.73 -10.87 -10.97
CA PHE A 17 -11.60 -11.67 -10.48
C PHE A 17 -10.36 -11.47 -11.37
N LEU A 18 -10.51 -11.60 -12.69
CA LEU A 18 -9.42 -11.36 -13.64
C LEU A 18 -8.86 -9.94 -13.54
N PHE A 19 -9.73 -8.95 -13.37
CA PHE A 19 -9.33 -7.56 -13.15
C PHE A 19 -8.50 -7.38 -11.87
N HIS A 20 -8.91 -8.01 -10.76
CA HIS A 20 -8.20 -7.95 -9.49
C HIS A 20 -6.81 -8.59 -9.56
N VAL A 21 -6.66 -9.69 -10.30
CA VAL A 21 -5.37 -10.35 -10.54
C VAL A 21 -4.53 -9.62 -11.61
N HIS A 22 -5.08 -8.57 -12.22
CA HIS A 22 -4.46 -7.78 -13.29
C HIS A 22 -4.18 -8.55 -14.59
N ASP A 23 -4.98 -9.58 -14.89
CA ASP A 23 -4.86 -10.40 -16.11
C ASP A 23 -5.56 -9.75 -17.31
N LYS A 24 -4.95 -8.68 -17.85
CA LYS A 24 -5.46 -7.97 -19.02
C LYS A 24 -5.53 -8.83 -20.31
N PRO A 25 -4.56 -9.72 -20.61
CA PRO A 25 -4.64 -10.61 -21.77
C PRO A 25 -5.88 -11.50 -21.76
N THR A 26 -6.18 -12.13 -20.62
CA THR A 26 -7.38 -12.97 -20.48
C THR A 26 -8.64 -12.13 -20.59
N LEU A 27 -8.71 -10.96 -19.94
CA LEU A 27 -9.84 -10.01 -20.09
C LEU A 27 -10.07 -9.59 -21.55
N SER A 28 -9.00 -9.37 -22.31
CA SER A 28 -9.09 -9.02 -23.73
C SER A 28 -9.69 -10.18 -24.54
N SER A 29 -9.26 -11.41 -24.27
CA SER A 29 -9.80 -12.61 -24.92
C SER A 29 -11.28 -12.82 -24.59
N CYS A 30 -11.64 -12.64 -23.31
CA CYS A 30 -13.02 -12.65 -22.82
C CYS A 30 -13.91 -11.64 -23.56
N SER A 31 -13.37 -10.47 -23.93
CA SER A 31 -14.14 -9.46 -24.66
C SER A 31 -14.57 -9.88 -26.07
N LEU A 32 -13.95 -10.93 -26.62
CA LEU A 32 -14.25 -11.46 -27.96
C LEU A 32 -15.29 -12.59 -27.96
N VAL A 33 -15.65 -13.12 -26.79
CA VAL A 33 -16.56 -14.27 -26.65
C VAL A 33 -17.97 -13.93 -27.14
N SER A 34 -18.52 -12.78 -26.74
CA SER A 34 -19.85 -12.31 -27.15
C SER A 34 -20.04 -10.83 -26.85
N LYS A 35 -21.13 -10.22 -27.35
CA LYS A 35 -21.48 -8.82 -27.08
C LYS A 35 -21.67 -8.51 -25.59
N ALA A 36 -22.24 -9.45 -24.83
CA ALA A 36 -22.45 -9.29 -23.38
C ALA A 36 -21.12 -9.28 -22.62
N TRP A 37 -20.19 -10.15 -23.01
CA TRP A 37 -18.84 -10.17 -22.44
C TRP A 37 -18.04 -8.93 -22.84
N LEU A 38 -18.19 -8.45 -24.08
CA LEU A 38 -17.53 -7.25 -24.56
C LEU A 38 -17.89 -6.01 -23.72
N SER A 39 -19.18 -5.75 -23.48
CA SER A 39 -19.62 -4.56 -22.74
C SER A 39 -19.08 -4.56 -21.31
N LEU A 40 -19.15 -5.69 -20.62
CA LEU A 40 -18.63 -5.84 -19.26
C LEU A 40 -17.10 -5.78 -19.22
N SER A 41 -16.41 -6.45 -20.14
CA SER A 41 -14.94 -6.47 -20.19
C SER A 41 -14.36 -5.08 -20.42
N ARG A 42 -15.03 -4.24 -21.24
CA ARG A 42 -14.60 -2.84 -21.49
C ARG A 42 -14.51 -2.02 -20.22
N THR A 43 -15.42 -2.22 -19.26
CA THR A 43 -15.41 -1.50 -17.98
C THR A 43 -14.14 -1.79 -17.18
N HIS A 44 -13.57 -2.99 -17.29
CA HIS A 44 -12.34 -3.41 -16.62
C HIS A 44 -11.09 -3.10 -17.45
N LEU A 45 -11.12 -3.33 -18.76
CA LEU A 45 -9.99 -3.10 -19.68
C LEU A 45 -9.59 -1.61 -19.73
N PHE A 46 -10.58 -0.72 -19.73
CA PHE A 46 -10.40 0.72 -19.83
C PHE A 46 -10.56 1.47 -18.51
N HIS A 47 -10.69 0.75 -17.39
CA HIS A 47 -10.80 1.34 -16.05
C HIS A 47 -9.61 2.25 -15.71
N ASP A 48 -8.41 1.80 -16.10
CA ASP A 48 -7.12 2.42 -15.79
C ASP A 48 -6.42 2.85 -17.08
N ILE A 49 -6.32 4.16 -17.31
CA ILE A 49 -5.60 4.74 -18.45
C ILE A 49 -4.33 5.42 -17.97
N THR A 50 -3.22 5.18 -18.68
CA THR A 50 -1.94 5.86 -18.45
C THR A 50 -1.60 6.75 -19.63
N LEU A 51 -1.49 8.05 -19.38
CA LEU A 51 -0.99 9.06 -20.30
C LEU A 51 0.49 9.35 -20.01
N ASN A 52 1.32 9.32 -21.03
CA ASN A 52 2.73 9.67 -20.99
C ASN A 52 3.14 10.40 -22.29
N ASN A 53 4.38 10.87 -22.38
CA ASN A 53 4.86 11.63 -23.55
C ASN A 53 4.70 10.88 -24.89
N ARG A 54 4.68 9.54 -24.88
CA ARG A 54 4.63 8.73 -26.10
C ARG A 54 3.21 8.45 -26.58
N ASN A 55 2.25 8.30 -25.66
CA ASN A 55 0.91 7.81 -26.00
C ASN A 55 -0.21 8.84 -25.81
N HIS A 56 0.03 9.95 -25.09
CA HIS A 56 -1.04 10.90 -24.81
C HIS A 56 -1.70 11.49 -26.08
N PRO A 57 -1.01 11.81 -27.18
CA PRO A 57 -1.69 12.36 -28.36
C PRO A 57 -2.53 11.29 -29.04
N GLN A 58 -2.00 10.06 -29.14
CA GLN A 58 -2.72 8.92 -29.73
C GLN A 58 -4.01 8.62 -28.96
N ILE A 59 -3.95 8.65 -27.62
CA ILE A 59 -5.11 8.38 -26.78
C ILE A 59 -6.08 9.55 -26.81
N LEU A 60 -5.61 10.80 -26.69
CA LEU A 60 -6.49 11.97 -26.56
C LEU A 60 -7.14 12.37 -27.89
N LEU A 61 -6.40 12.27 -29.00
CA LEU A 61 -6.86 12.59 -30.34
C LEU A 61 -7.58 11.42 -31.03
N SER A 62 -7.67 10.25 -30.38
CA SER A 62 -8.39 9.11 -30.93
C SER A 62 -9.87 9.44 -31.16
N PRO A 63 -10.50 8.96 -32.24
CA PRO A 63 -11.95 9.03 -32.38
C PRO A 63 -12.65 8.18 -31.29
N TYR A 64 -11.97 7.20 -30.70
CA TYR A 64 -12.51 6.34 -29.65
C TYR A 64 -12.41 6.95 -28.24
N THR A 65 -11.79 8.11 -28.07
CA THR A 65 -11.61 8.75 -26.75
C THR A 65 -12.91 8.91 -25.97
N PRO A 66 -14.04 9.35 -26.55
CA PRO A 66 -15.29 9.48 -25.78
C PRO A 66 -15.75 8.15 -25.19
N THR A 67 -15.65 7.06 -25.96
CA THR A 67 -15.98 5.71 -25.49
C THR A 67 -15.04 5.27 -24.38
N LEU A 68 -13.72 5.46 -24.54
CA LEU A 68 -12.74 5.12 -23.50
C LEU A 68 -13.00 5.92 -22.21
N ALA A 69 -13.26 7.21 -22.35
CA ALA A 69 -13.45 8.12 -21.24
C ALA A 69 -14.67 7.77 -20.38
N ALA A 70 -15.74 7.26 -21.00
CA ALA A 70 -16.92 6.79 -20.27
C ALA A 70 -16.62 5.65 -19.27
N TYR A 71 -15.65 4.79 -19.58
CA TYR A 71 -15.25 3.64 -18.74
C TYR A 71 -14.08 3.94 -17.80
N THR A 72 -13.35 5.04 -18.03
CA THR A 72 -12.16 5.33 -17.23
C THR A 72 -12.55 5.86 -15.87
N ARG A 73 -11.94 5.31 -14.81
CA ARG A 73 -12.11 5.76 -13.42
C ARG A 73 -10.79 6.14 -12.77
N ARG A 74 -9.67 5.60 -13.26
CA ARG A 74 -8.33 5.96 -12.81
C ARG A 74 -7.50 6.50 -13.98
N LEU A 75 -7.01 7.71 -13.81
CA LEU A 75 -6.11 8.35 -14.75
C LEU A 75 -4.72 8.44 -14.14
N LYS A 76 -3.74 7.87 -14.83
CA LYS A 76 -2.34 8.00 -14.49
C LYS A 76 -1.65 8.89 -15.50
N ILE A 77 -1.02 9.95 -15.02
CA ILE A 77 -0.27 10.92 -15.80
C ILE A 77 1.20 10.73 -15.41
N ALA A 78 2.00 10.16 -16.31
CA ALA A 78 3.36 9.75 -16.01
C ALA A 78 4.39 10.40 -16.93
N ARG A 79 5.50 10.87 -16.35
CA ARG A 79 6.67 11.41 -17.07
C ARG A 79 6.36 12.56 -18.02
N LEU A 80 5.29 13.30 -17.76
CA LEU A 80 4.96 14.49 -18.55
C LEU A 80 5.84 15.66 -18.16
N ASN A 81 6.33 16.36 -19.17
CA ASN A 81 7.01 17.66 -19.02
C ASN A 81 8.26 17.65 -18.15
N ILE A 82 8.99 16.52 -18.10
CA ILE A 82 10.36 16.57 -17.62
C ILE A 82 11.18 17.19 -18.76
N ALA A 83 11.30 18.53 -18.75
CA ALA A 83 12.26 19.26 -19.56
C ALA A 83 13.67 18.90 -19.09
N SER A 84 14.07 17.67 -19.37
CA SER A 84 15.40 17.18 -19.07
C SER A 84 16.24 17.47 -20.30
N PRO A 85 17.35 18.22 -20.17
CA PRO A 85 18.21 18.59 -21.30
C PRO A 85 18.83 17.36 -21.99
N SER A 86 18.76 16.17 -21.38
CA SER A 86 19.27 14.92 -21.94
C SER A 86 18.28 14.18 -22.85
N PHE A 87 17.03 14.63 -22.98
CA PHE A 87 16.07 14.02 -23.90
C PHE A 87 15.83 14.93 -25.12
N PRO A 88 15.84 14.37 -26.34
CA PRO A 88 15.50 15.14 -27.53
C PRO A 88 14.07 15.69 -27.41
N PRO A 89 13.78 16.85 -28.03
CA PRO A 89 12.44 17.42 -28.03
C PRO A 89 11.45 16.39 -28.56
N SER A 90 10.34 16.21 -27.85
CA SER A 90 9.30 15.28 -28.27
C SER A 90 8.68 15.76 -29.58
N PRO A 91 8.41 14.89 -30.56
CA PRO A 91 7.69 15.27 -31.78
C PRO A 91 6.20 15.58 -31.52
N PHE A 92 5.73 15.37 -30.28
CA PHE A 92 4.36 15.56 -29.89
C PHE A 92 4.16 16.94 -29.24
N PRO A 93 2.95 17.53 -29.39
CA PRO A 93 2.65 18.80 -28.75
C PRO A 93 2.85 18.69 -27.23
N PRO A 94 3.29 19.78 -26.57
CA PRO A 94 3.31 19.88 -25.12
C PRO A 94 1.99 19.41 -24.51
N PHE A 95 2.06 18.72 -23.38
CA PHE A 95 0.85 18.24 -22.71
C PHE A 95 -0.13 19.38 -22.35
N SER A 96 0.39 20.58 -22.08
CA SER A 96 -0.42 21.79 -21.87
C SER A 96 -1.43 22.01 -22.98
N ASP A 97 -1.05 21.70 -24.21
CA ASP A 97 -1.82 21.96 -25.43
C ASP A 97 -2.86 20.86 -25.66
N THR A 98 -2.82 19.77 -24.89
CA THR A 98 -3.80 18.69 -24.95
C THR A 98 -4.64 18.57 -23.67
N LEU A 99 -4.40 19.43 -22.66
CA LEU A 99 -5.13 19.42 -21.39
C LEU A 99 -6.65 19.52 -21.59
N PHE A 100 -7.11 20.33 -22.54
CA PHE A 100 -8.54 20.47 -22.80
C PHE A 100 -9.17 19.18 -23.35
N GLN A 101 -8.43 18.30 -24.02
CA GLN A 101 -8.97 17.02 -24.48
C GLN A 101 -9.23 16.06 -23.32
N ILE A 102 -8.55 16.26 -22.20
CA ILE A 102 -8.66 15.43 -21.01
C ILE A 102 -9.98 15.68 -20.27
N GLN A 103 -10.65 16.80 -20.52
CA GLN A 103 -11.99 17.08 -19.98
C GLN A 103 -13.02 15.98 -20.30
N ARG A 104 -12.77 15.20 -21.36
CA ARG A 104 -13.60 14.05 -21.73
C ARG A 104 -13.66 12.98 -20.62
N PHE A 105 -12.60 12.88 -19.81
CA PHE A 105 -12.50 11.96 -18.67
C PHE A 105 -13.12 12.57 -17.40
N SER A 106 -14.38 13.00 -17.46
CA SER A 106 -15.05 13.66 -16.34
C SER A 106 -15.38 12.72 -15.18
N ALA A 107 -15.48 11.41 -15.43
CA ALA A 107 -15.82 10.39 -14.43
C ALA A 107 -14.61 9.85 -13.64
N ILE A 108 -13.45 10.52 -13.70
CA ILE A 108 -12.24 10.12 -12.98
C ILE A 108 -12.45 10.29 -11.48
N THR A 109 -12.25 9.21 -10.73
CA THR A 109 -12.31 9.19 -9.26
C THR A 109 -10.94 9.05 -8.62
N SER A 110 -9.95 8.54 -9.37
CA SER A 110 -8.57 8.42 -8.93
C SER A 110 -7.62 9.07 -9.93
N LEU A 111 -6.84 10.04 -9.47
CA LEU A 111 -5.81 10.70 -10.27
C LEU A 111 -4.43 10.34 -9.72
N MET A 112 -3.54 9.88 -10.60
CA MET A 112 -2.17 9.55 -10.27
C MET A 112 -1.21 10.41 -11.08
N LEU A 113 -0.37 11.20 -10.43
CA LEU A 113 0.73 11.94 -11.05
C LEU A 113 2.03 11.23 -10.70
N GLN A 114 2.81 10.83 -11.71
CA GLN A 114 4.05 10.07 -11.49
C GLN A 114 5.23 10.67 -12.26
N ARG A 115 6.30 11.03 -11.55
CA ARG A 115 7.54 11.60 -12.10
C ARG A 115 7.22 12.77 -13.02
N THR A 116 6.39 13.69 -12.55
CA THR A 116 5.98 14.88 -13.30
C THR A 116 6.54 16.12 -12.60
N ALA A 117 6.91 17.12 -13.39
CA ALA A 117 7.17 18.47 -12.93
C ALA A 117 6.01 19.36 -13.43
N PRO A 118 4.83 19.27 -12.81
CA PRO A 118 3.66 19.98 -13.30
C PRO A 118 3.92 21.49 -13.23
N SER A 119 3.65 22.19 -14.33
CA SER A 119 3.67 23.65 -14.31
C SER A 119 2.55 24.19 -13.44
N LYS A 120 2.68 25.42 -12.93
CA LYS A 120 1.62 26.09 -12.17
C LYS A 120 0.28 26.08 -12.90
N ASN A 121 0.29 26.30 -14.22
CA ASN A 121 -0.91 26.27 -15.05
C ASN A 121 -1.55 24.87 -15.08
N MET A 122 -0.76 23.81 -15.14
CA MET A 122 -1.27 22.44 -15.08
C MET A 122 -1.88 22.15 -13.71
N LEU A 123 -1.23 22.53 -12.61
CA LEU A 123 -1.76 22.34 -11.25
C LEU A 123 -3.09 23.05 -11.05
N LEU A 124 -3.26 24.26 -11.60
CA LEU A 124 -4.51 25.01 -11.53
C LEU A 124 -5.61 24.43 -12.45
N ALA A 125 -5.24 23.84 -13.59
CA ALA A 125 -6.19 23.31 -14.55
C ALA A 125 -6.74 21.91 -14.21
N LEU A 126 -5.97 21.04 -13.53
CA LEU A 126 -6.40 19.66 -13.26
C LEU A 126 -7.65 19.55 -12.35
N PRO A 127 -7.78 20.28 -11.23
CA PRO A 127 -8.92 20.15 -10.34
C PRO A 127 -10.29 20.39 -10.98
N PRO A 128 -10.53 21.48 -11.76
CA PRO A 128 -11.82 21.68 -12.40
C PRO A 128 -12.12 20.65 -13.51
N LEU A 129 -11.09 20.03 -14.11
CA LEU A 129 -11.27 18.96 -15.09
C LEU A 129 -11.74 17.64 -14.46
N PHE A 130 -11.48 17.44 -13.16
CA PHE A 130 -11.80 16.20 -12.45
C PHE A 130 -12.49 16.44 -11.10
N PRO A 131 -13.72 16.98 -11.11
CA PRO A 131 -14.46 17.31 -9.89
C PRO A 131 -14.78 16.08 -9.02
N GLU A 132 -14.75 14.88 -9.60
CA GLU A 132 -15.08 13.61 -8.95
C GLU A 132 -13.89 12.91 -8.30
N VAL A 133 -12.69 13.49 -8.34
CA VAL A 133 -11.49 12.88 -7.76
C VAL A 133 -11.62 12.77 -6.25
N ARG A 134 -11.60 11.52 -5.76
CA ARG A 134 -11.58 11.16 -4.35
C ARG A 134 -10.21 10.67 -3.90
N HIS A 135 -9.43 10.10 -4.82
CA HIS A 135 -8.12 9.52 -4.53
C HIS A 135 -7.04 10.19 -5.37
N LEU A 136 -6.11 10.89 -4.72
CA LEU A 136 -4.96 11.51 -5.36
C LEU A 136 -3.69 10.74 -4.99
N TYR A 137 -2.95 10.31 -6.00
CA TYR A 137 -1.65 9.66 -5.84
C TYR A 137 -0.56 10.51 -6.49
N LEU A 138 0.48 10.86 -5.73
CA LEU A 138 1.62 11.62 -6.19
C LEU A 138 2.87 10.79 -5.97
N ASP A 139 3.60 10.47 -7.03
CA ASP A 139 4.89 9.78 -6.93
C ASP A 139 5.99 10.54 -7.66
N ALA A 140 7.03 10.95 -6.94
CA ALA A 140 8.10 11.78 -7.46
C ALA A 140 7.59 13.04 -8.20
N VAL A 141 6.56 13.67 -7.63
CA VAL A 141 6.04 14.97 -8.07
C VAL A 141 6.71 16.05 -7.21
N ASN A 142 7.23 17.08 -7.86
CA ASN A 142 7.87 18.18 -7.16
C ASN A 142 6.95 19.40 -7.15
N PHE A 143 6.64 19.92 -5.96
CA PHE A 143 5.99 21.21 -5.79
C PHE A 143 7.04 22.23 -5.32
N PRO A 144 7.07 23.44 -5.89
CA PRO A 144 7.96 24.52 -5.46
C PRO A 144 7.88 24.82 -3.96
N THR A 145 6.67 24.85 -3.38
CA THR A 145 6.43 25.14 -1.96
C THR A 145 5.40 24.19 -1.36
N SER A 146 5.31 24.13 -0.02
CA SER A 146 4.26 23.36 0.65
C SER A 146 2.87 23.98 0.45
N ALA A 147 2.82 25.32 0.39
CA ALA A 147 1.59 26.09 0.18
C ALA A 147 0.96 25.81 -1.19
N GLU A 148 1.78 25.64 -2.24
CA GLU A 148 1.28 25.28 -3.57
C GLU A 148 0.66 23.87 -3.58
N ALA A 149 1.28 22.90 -2.91
CA ALA A 149 0.69 21.56 -2.81
C ALA A 149 -0.58 21.54 -1.97
N TYR A 150 -0.62 22.28 -0.87
CA TYR A 150 -1.85 22.43 -0.10
C TYR A 150 -2.98 23.03 -0.94
N THR A 151 -2.67 24.12 -1.67
CA THR A 151 -3.62 24.75 -2.61
C THR A 151 -4.11 23.74 -3.64
N PHE A 152 -3.20 22.93 -4.19
CA PHE A 152 -3.53 21.87 -5.13
C PHE A 152 -4.45 20.80 -4.52
N PHE A 153 -4.21 20.37 -3.28
CA PHE A 153 -5.09 19.42 -2.60
C PHE A 153 -6.48 20.00 -2.34
N CYS A 154 -6.55 21.24 -1.86
CA CYS A 154 -7.79 21.93 -1.55
C CYS A 154 -8.67 22.17 -2.78
N ALA A 155 -8.08 22.24 -3.96
CA ALA A 155 -8.81 22.42 -5.21
C ALA A 155 -9.67 21.18 -5.58
N PHE A 156 -9.39 19.99 -5.01
CA PHE A 156 -10.22 18.81 -5.18
C PHE A 156 -11.28 18.71 -4.06
N GLY A 157 -12.47 19.26 -4.31
CA GLY A 157 -13.54 19.35 -3.30
C GLY A 157 -14.06 18.02 -2.74
N ARG A 158 -13.84 16.89 -3.44
CA ARG A 158 -14.25 15.53 -3.02
C ARG A 158 -13.08 14.65 -2.58
N LEU A 159 -11.91 15.23 -2.32
CA LEU A 159 -10.71 14.48 -2.00
C LEU A 159 -10.82 13.78 -0.63
N GLU A 160 -10.82 12.44 -0.66
CA GLU A 160 -10.93 11.59 0.54
C GLU A 160 -9.59 10.94 0.91
N LYS A 161 -8.75 10.61 -0.08
CA LYS A 161 -7.47 9.94 0.14
C LYS A 161 -6.35 10.61 -0.64
N VAL A 162 -5.23 10.86 0.04
CA VAL A 162 -3.99 11.33 -0.58
C VAL A 162 -2.90 10.31 -0.33
N THR A 163 -2.20 9.94 -1.40
CA THR A 163 -1.01 9.10 -1.34
C THR A 163 0.15 9.86 -1.94
N VAL A 164 1.26 9.92 -1.22
CA VAL A 164 2.41 10.77 -1.52
C VAL A 164 3.65 9.91 -1.41
N SER A 165 4.43 9.75 -2.49
CA SER A 165 5.60 8.89 -2.55
C SER A 165 6.76 9.62 -3.21
N HIS A 166 7.95 9.64 -2.60
CA HIS A 166 9.16 10.22 -3.23
C HIS A 166 9.02 11.67 -3.75
N THR A 167 7.99 12.38 -3.31
CA THR A 167 7.68 13.76 -3.68
C THR A 167 8.48 14.71 -2.80
N TRP A 168 8.85 15.87 -3.34
CA TRP A 168 9.73 16.87 -2.71
C TRP A 168 11.17 16.41 -2.51
N ASP A 169 12.04 16.81 -3.42
CA ASP A 169 13.49 16.78 -3.20
C ASP A 169 13.90 18.02 -2.39
N GLN A 170 13.83 17.90 -1.06
CA GLN A 170 14.21 18.97 -0.15
C GLN A 170 15.72 19.20 -0.05
N SER A 171 16.56 18.46 -0.79
CA SER A 171 17.99 18.80 -0.87
C SER A 171 18.20 20.25 -1.33
N LYS A 172 17.19 20.85 -1.96
CA LYS A 172 17.22 22.22 -2.49
C LYS A 172 16.49 23.27 -1.65
N SER A 173 15.64 22.90 -0.67
CA SER A 173 14.92 23.89 0.15
C SER A 173 15.55 24.00 1.54
N THR A 174 15.99 25.21 1.88
CA THR A 174 16.51 25.56 3.21
C THR A 174 15.41 25.68 4.26
N GLN A 175 14.14 25.84 3.85
CA GLN A 175 13.01 26.02 4.76
C GLN A 175 12.08 24.80 4.76
N ARG A 176 11.88 24.22 5.95
CA ARG A 176 10.98 23.07 6.16
C ARG A 176 9.58 23.57 6.50
N GLU A 177 8.81 23.84 5.46
CA GLU A 177 7.42 24.19 5.64
C GLU A 177 6.53 22.95 5.88
N PRO A 178 5.53 23.06 6.77
CA PRO A 178 4.53 22.03 7.01
C PRO A 178 3.63 21.74 5.79
N LEU A 179 3.38 20.46 5.49
CA LEU A 179 2.36 20.04 4.53
C LEU A 179 0.98 19.91 5.20
N TYR A 180 0.02 20.66 4.69
CA TYR A 180 -1.37 20.65 5.15
C TYR A 180 -2.26 19.78 4.24
N PHE A 181 -3.37 19.29 4.77
CA PHE A 181 -4.40 18.59 4.01
C PHE A 181 -5.78 19.23 4.20
N PRO A 182 -6.65 19.19 3.18
CA PRO A 182 -8.01 19.70 3.29
C PRO A 182 -8.83 18.87 4.30
N PRO A 183 -9.86 19.48 4.93
CA PRO A 183 -10.65 18.84 5.99
C PRO A 183 -11.44 17.61 5.52
N GLY A 184 -11.68 17.46 4.21
CA GLY A 184 -12.35 16.28 3.63
C GLY A 184 -11.48 15.01 3.59
N VAL A 185 -10.16 15.14 3.76
CA VAL A 185 -9.23 14.01 3.63
C VAL A 185 -9.32 13.10 4.86
N ARG A 186 -9.67 11.84 4.61
CA ARG A 186 -9.82 10.78 5.61
C ARG A 186 -8.64 9.81 5.61
N GLY A 187 -7.92 9.68 4.50
CA GLY A 187 -6.80 8.77 4.36
C GLY A 187 -5.54 9.45 3.85
N VAL A 188 -4.44 9.31 4.58
CA VAL A 188 -3.12 9.81 4.19
C VAL A 188 -2.14 8.65 4.17
N ASP A 189 -1.51 8.40 3.02
CA ASP A 189 -0.44 7.42 2.85
C ASP A 189 0.80 8.14 2.32
N ALA A 190 1.80 8.36 3.16
CA ALA A 190 3.03 9.05 2.80
C ALA A 190 4.22 8.10 2.87
N ARG A 191 4.91 7.90 1.75
CA ARG A 191 6.04 6.98 1.60
C ARG A 191 7.28 7.75 1.14
N GLY A 192 8.44 7.41 1.72
CA GLY A 192 9.72 7.93 1.25
C GLY A 192 10.30 9.11 2.05
N GLY A 193 9.96 9.22 3.33
CA GLY A 193 10.56 10.18 4.29
C GLY A 193 9.59 11.29 4.70
N LEU A 194 9.49 11.54 6.02
CA LEU A 194 8.47 12.41 6.62
C LEU A 194 8.89 13.86 6.87
N PHE A 195 9.95 14.36 6.24
CA PHE A 195 10.46 15.72 6.50
C PHE A 195 9.43 16.85 6.27
N PHE A 196 8.28 16.52 5.70
CA PHE A 196 7.27 17.45 5.20
C PHE A 196 5.94 17.34 5.93
N LEU A 197 5.66 16.19 6.57
CA LEU A 197 4.37 15.98 7.23
C LEU A 197 4.38 16.66 8.59
N LYS A 198 4.00 17.93 8.57
CA LYS A 198 3.50 18.59 9.76
C LYS A 198 2.00 18.77 9.62
N VAL A 199 1.24 17.81 10.12
CA VAL A 199 -0.20 18.02 10.32
C VAL A 199 -0.34 19.18 11.31
N PRO A 200 -1.20 20.18 11.08
CA PRO A 200 -1.40 21.23 12.07
C PRO A 200 -1.83 20.55 13.37
N VAL A 201 -0.93 20.56 14.36
CA VAL A 201 -1.37 20.58 15.74
C VAL A 201 -2.11 21.90 15.81
N PRO A 202 -3.41 21.93 16.17
CA PRO A 202 -4.02 23.18 16.56
C PRO A 202 -3.20 23.67 17.75
N VAL A 203 -2.23 24.54 17.49
CA VAL A 203 -1.63 25.34 18.54
C VAL A 203 -2.82 26.13 19.01
N SER A 204 -3.39 25.71 20.14
CA SER A 204 -4.36 26.48 20.87
C SER A 204 -3.68 27.81 21.11
N VAL A 205 -3.94 28.78 20.23
CA VAL A 205 -3.52 30.16 20.43
C VAL A 205 -4.22 30.52 21.73
N LYS A 206 -3.46 30.56 22.82
CA LYS A 206 -3.96 30.95 24.13
C LYS A 206 -4.40 32.41 23.99
N GLY A 207 -5.69 32.61 23.75
CA GLY A 207 -6.32 33.93 23.63
C GLY A 207 -6.50 34.36 22.18
N GLY A 208 -7.74 34.27 21.69
CA GLY A 208 -8.15 34.89 20.43
C GLY A 208 -9.06 33.97 19.62
N GLU A 209 -10.35 34.28 19.61
CA GLU A 209 -11.30 33.78 18.63
C GLU A 209 -10.75 33.96 17.21
N GLY A 210 -10.74 32.91 16.39
CA GLY A 210 -10.49 33.10 14.95
C GLY A 210 -9.86 31.90 14.27
N LEU A 211 -10.69 31.15 13.54
CA LEU A 211 -10.31 30.08 12.60
C LEU A 211 -9.76 28.82 13.28
N GLY A 212 -10.61 28.20 14.12
CA GLY A 212 -10.48 26.78 14.39
C GLY A 212 -10.49 26.03 13.06
N TYR A 213 -9.33 25.56 12.62
CA TYR A 213 -9.23 24.64 11.49
C TYR A 213 -10.14 23.46 11.80
N GLY A 214 -11.27 23.40 11.10
CA GLY A 214 -12.31 22.38 11.29
C GLY A 214 -11.65 21.01 11.33
N GLY A 215 -11.73 20.35 12.49
CA GLY A 215 -10.89 19.23 12.87
C GLY A 215 -10.75 18.20 11.75
N VAL A 216 -9.58 18.16 11.12
CA VAL A 216 -9.26 17.20 10.06
C VAL A 216 -9.41 15.81 10.67
N ARG A 217 -10.37 15.03 10.16
CA ARG A 217 -10.67 13.70 10.68
C ARG A 217 -9.96 12.63 9.85
N VAL A 218 -8.62 12.58 9.99
CA VAL A 218 -7.81 11.52 9.39
C VAL A 218 -8.12 10.21 10.11
N ARG A 219 -8.70 9.25 9.38
CA ARG A 219 -9.00 7.89 9.88
C ARG A 219 -7.87 6.91 9.60
N VAL A 220 -7.20 7.05 8.47
CA VAL A 220 -6.11 6.17 8.05
C VAL A 220 -4.84 6.98 7.87
N LEU A 221 -3.80 6.67 8.64
CA LEU A 221 -2.48 7.24 8.50
C LEU A 221 -1.47 6.14 8.23
N ARG A 222 -0.81 6.19 7.06
CA ARG A 222 0.30 5.31 6.72
C ARG A 222 1.54 6.15 6.46
N LEU A 223 2.61 5.84 7.16
CA LEU A 223 3.87 6.58 7.10
C LEU A 223 5.00 5.60 6.82
N GLY A 224 5.51 5.59 5.59
CA GLY A 224 6.61 4.73 5.15
C GLY A 224 7.92 5.48 4.97
N GLY A 225 9.03 4.81 5.24
CA GLY A 225 10.37 5.37 5.10
C GLY A 225 10.77 6.29 6.25
N LEU A 226 10.35 5.98 7.47
CA LEU A 226 10.72 6.70 8.70
C LEU A 226 12.21 6.54 9.01
N ARG A 227 12.89 7.65 9.26
CA ARG A 227 14.29 7.73 9.71
C ARG A 227 14.36 8.18 11.17
N ILE A 228 15.53 8.04 11.79
CA ILE A 228 15.78 8.47 13.19
C ILE A 228 15.30 9.91 13.45
N ARG A 229 15.64 10.82 12.52
CA ARG A 229 15.29 12.26 12.62
C ARG A 229 13.79 12.56 12.54
N ASP A 230 12.97 11.64 12.06
CA ASP A 230 11.51 11.81 11.99
C ASP A 230 10.83 11.59 13.36
N ALA A 231 11.53 10.95 14.30
CA ALA A 231 10.96 10.54 15.58
C ALA A 231 10.44 11.68 16.44
N ALA A 232 11.14 12.83 16.44
CA ALA A 232 10.69 14.01 17.17
C ALA A 232 9.47 14.68 16.54
N ALA A 233 9.27 14.52 15.23
CA ALA A 233 8.14 15.12 14.54
C ALA A 233 6.86 14.29 14.71
N ILE A 234 6.92 12.96 14.63
CA ILE A 234 5.70 12.13 14.58
C ILE A 234 4.83 12.26 15.83
N ALA A 235 5.41 12.33 17.03
CA ALA A 235 4.65 12.30 18.28
C ALA A 235 3.59 13.44 18.36
N PRO A 236 3.95 14.72 18.19
CA PRO A 236 2.97 15.81 18.10
C PRO A 236 1.87 15.61 17.04
N HIS A 237 2.20 14.98 15.91
CA HIS A 237 1.22 14.74 14.86
C HIS A 237 0.21 13.66 15.22
N LEU A 238 0.67 12.57 15.86
CA LEU A 238 -0.21 11.53 16.38
C LEU A 238 -1.13 12.11 17.45
N GLU A 239 -0.63 12.98 18.32
CA GLU A 239 -1.45 13.67 19.32
C GLU A 239 -2.53 14.55 18.67
N ALA A 240 -2.16 15.33 17.65
CA ALA A 240 -3.09 16.22 16.95
C ALA A 240 -4.22 15.48 16.22
N ILE A 241 -3.91 14.40 15.51
CA ILE A 241 -4.91 13.64 14.73
C ILE A 241 -5.58 12.52 15.52
N GLY A 242 -5.03 12.19 16.69
CA GLY A 242 -5.22 10.87 17.30
C GLY A 242 -6.68 10.54 17.61
N LYS A 243 -7.47 11.54 17.99
CA LYS A 243 -8.92 11.38 18.25
C LYS A 243 -9.70 10.84 17.04
N GLY A 244 -9.26 11.13 15.81
CA GLY A 244 -9.92 10.69 14.58
C GLY A 244 -9.37 9.38 14.01
N LEU A 245 -8.21 8.93 14.49
CA LEU A 245 -7.42 7.89 13.86
C LEU A 245 -7.97 6.49 14.17
N GLU A 246 -8.26 5.72 13.13
CA GLU A 246 -8.78 4.34 13.19
C GLU A 246 -7.70 3.32 12.75
N HIS A 247 -6.81 3.70 11.84
CA HIS A 247 -5.76 2.82 11.32
C HIS A 247 -4.42 3.57 11.26
N LEU A 248 -3.40 3.02 11.92
CA LEU A 248 -2.04 3.56 11.94
C LEU A 248 -1.04 2.54 11.40
N GLU A 249 -0.23 2.93 10.42
CA GLU A 249 0.86 2.13 9.88
C GLU A 249 2.15 2.94 9.86
N LEU A 250 3.20 2.44 10.49
CA LEU A 250 4.52 3.09 10.57
C LEU A 250 5.58 2.15 9.99
N GLY A 251 6.22 2.55 8.90
CA GLY A 251 7.26 1.79 8.21
C GLY A 251 8.62 2.46 8.25
N PHE A 252 9.63 1.78 8.79
CA PHE A 252 10.96 2.34 9.02
C PHE A 252 11.95 2.00 7.90
N VAL A 253 12.90 2.91 7.63
CA VAL A 253 14.00 2.66 6.67
C VAL A 253 15.01 1.66 7.23
N ALA A 254 15.23 1.69 8.55
CA ALA A 254 16.22 0.87 9.24
C ALA A 254 15.77 0.56 10.68
N TYR A 255 16.28 -0.53 11.23
CA TYR A 255 15.95 -1.00 12.57
C TYR A 255 16.34 0.01 13.67
N SER A 256 17.51 0.64 13.53
CA SER A 256 18.00 1.68 14.45
C SER A 256 17.10 2.91 14.51
N ALA A 257 16.38 3.23 13.42
CA ALA A 257 15.40 4.30 13.43
C ALA A 257 14.29 4.00 14.44
N ALA A 258 13.74 2.80 14.37
CA ALA A 258 12.61 2.39 15.18
C ALA A 258 12.94 2.27 16.69
N GLU A 259 14.19 2.02 17.07
CA GLU A 259 14.60 2.03 18.49
C GLU A 259 14.42 3.41 19.14
N VAL A 260 14.68 4.49 18.40
CA VAL A 260 14.48 5.86 18.90
C VAL A 260 12.99 6.20 19.07
N PHE A 261 12.10 5.48 18.38
CA PHE A 261 10.65 5.65 18.51
C PHE A 261 10.07 4.98 19.75
N HIS A 262 10.80 4.05 20.38
CA HIS A 262 10.33 3.27 21.53
C HIS A 262 9.72 4.15 22.63
N ASN A 263 10.38 5.28 22.93
CA ASN A 263 9.99 6.21 24.00
C ASN A 263 9.14 7.38 23.50
N LYS A 264 8.81 7.43 22.21
CA LYS A 264 8.11 8.57 21.58
C LYS A 264 6.74 8.25 21.03
N ILE A 265 6.45 6.96 20.78
CA ILE A 265 5.12 6.56 20.31
C ILE A 265 4.20 6.38 21.52
N ASP A 266 3.39 7.40 21.76
CA ASP A 266 2.28 7.33 22.70
C ASP A 266 0.95 7.16 21.94
N LEU A 267 0.34 5.99 22.08
CA LEU A 267 -0.97 5.69 21.50
C LEU A 267 -2.14 6.12 22.40
N SER A 268 -1.88 6.68 23.59
CA SER A 268 -2.93 7.18 24.51
C SER A 268 -3.83 8.24 23.87
N SER A 269 -3.28 9.02 22.94
CA SER A 269 -4.00 10.04 22.16
C SER A 269 -4.89 9.48 21.05
N THR A 270 -4.88 8.15 20.82
CA THR A 270 -5.57 7.47 19.72
C THR A 270 -6.70 6.50 20.19
N PRO A 271 -7.71 6.98 20.94
CA PRO A 271 -8.72 6.10 21.56
C PRO A 271 -9.60 5.33 20.56
N ASN A 272 -9.62 5.76 19.29
CA ASN A 272 -10.41 5.14 18.23
C ASN A 272 -9.62 4.15 17.36
N LEU A 273 -8.35 3.88 17.69
CA LEU A 273 -7.49 3.01 16.92
C LEU A 273 -8.02 1.57 16.89
N ARG A 274 -8.28 1.07 15.68
CA ARG A 274 -8.75 -0.30 15.39
C ARG A 274 -7.63 -1.19 14.88
N SER A 275 -6.75 -0.67 14.03
CA SER A 275 -5.59 -1.41 13.56
C SER A 275 -4.30 -0.63 13.73
N PHE A 276 -3.25 -1.34 14.12
CA PHE A 276 -1.90 -0.80 14.24
C PHE A 276 -0.91 -1.70 13.50
N ALA A 277 -0.06 -1.12 12.67
CA ALA A 277 0.96 -1.85 11.92
C ALA A 277 2.32 -1.18 12.04
N LEU A 278 3.34 -1.96 12.39
CA LEU A 278 4.73 -1.56 12.39
C LEU A 278 5.46 -2.35 11.30
N LEU A 279 5.99 -1.67 10.28
CA LEU A 279 6.75 -2.29 9.20
C LEU A 279 8.24 -2.03 9.40
N ARG A 280 9.06 -3.08 9.28
CA ARG A 280 10.51 -3.04 9.47
C ARG A 280 10.94 -2.55 10.86
N ALA A 281 10.22 -2.97 11.89
CA ALA A 281 10.42 -2.51 13.27
C ALA A 281 10.94 -3.62 14.20
N PRO A 282 11.64 -3.26 15.31
CA PRO A 282 11.92 -4.16 16.41
C PRO A 282 10.64 -4.63 17.10
N PRO A 283 10.59 -5.90 17.54
CA PRO A 283 9.49 -6.36 18.39
C PRO A 283 9.30 -5.56 19.68
N LYS A 284 10.37 -5.03 20.27
CA LYS A 284 10.28 -4.15 21.46
C LYS A 284 9.41 -2.91 21.23
N LEU A 285 9.34 -2.40 20.00
CA LEU A 285 8.50 -1.25 19.65
C LEU A 285 7.00 -1.61 19.67
N LEU A 286 6.65 -2.83 19.27
CA LEU A 286 5.27 -3.32 19.39
C LEU A 286 4.84 -3.34 20.86
N LEU A 287 5.68 -3.90 21.74
CA LEU A 287 5.39 -3.95 23.18
C LEU A 287 5.23 -2.56 23.77
N SER A 288 6.05 -1.59 23.37
CA SER A 288 5.96 -0.23 23.91
C SER A 288 4.72 0.50 23.43
N ALA A 289 4.36 0.35 22.17
CA ALA A 289 3.12 0.88 21.62
C ALA A 289 1.89 0.28 22.33
N LEU A 290 1.90 -1.02 22.60
CA LEU A 290 0.82 -1.70 23.36
C LEU A 290 0.83 -1.35 24.85
N ARG A 291 1.96 -0.93 25.43
CA ARG A 291 2.06 -0.46 26.83
C ARG A 291 1.60 0.99 26.99
N SER A 292 1.94 1.88 26.04
CA SER A 292 1.60 3.31 26.07
C SER A 292 0.13 3.57 25.73
N ALA A 293 -0.48 2.63 25.02
CA ALA A 293 -1.92 2.53 24.86
C ALA A 293 -2.66 2.56 26.22
N ALA A 294 -3.15 3.74 26.62
CA ALA A 294 -4.36 3.86 27.45
C ALA A 294 -5.45 2.93 26.89
N PRO A 295 -6.45 2.44 27.66
CA PRO A 295 -7.26 1.28 27.25
C PRO A 295 -7.80 1.44 25.83
N LEU A 296 -7.13 0.80 24.86
CA LEU A 296 -7.46 0.84 23.44
C LEU A 296 -8.61 -0.14 23.25
N GLN A 297 -9.78 0.23 23.79
CA GLN A 297 -10.96 -0.62 23.83
C GLN A 297 -11.42 -1.06 22.44
N LYS A 298 -10.97 -0.34 21.39
CA LYS A 298 -11.31 -0.59 19.99
C LYS A 298 -10.20 -1.26 19.18
N LEU A 299 -9.01 -1.46 19.74
CA LEU A 299 -7.92 -2.10 18.99
C LEU A 299 -8.29 -3.55 18.72
N GLU A 300 -8.41 -3.88 17.45
CA GLU A 300 -8.83 -5.17 16.91
C GLU A 300 -7.62 -5.95 16.38
N GLU A 301 -6.68 -5.24 15.74
CA GLU A 301 -5.55 -5.83 15.03
C GLU A 301 -4.22 -5.11 15.33
N ALA A 302 -3.17 -5.89 15.60
CA ALA A 302 -1.80 -5.40 15.68
C ALA A 302 -0.89 -6.24 14.77
N THR A 303 -0.16 -5.60 13.87
CA THR A 303 0.77 -6.26 12.95
C THR A 303 2.18 -5.73 13.17
N LEU A 304 3.15 -6.64 13.31
CA LEU A 304 4.57 -6.32 13.24
C LEU A 304 5.16 -7.05 12.04
N THR A 305 5.76 -6.31 11.12
CA THR A 305 6.61 -6.87 10.07
C THR A 305 8.06 -6.56 10.42
N MET A 306 8.87 -7.59 10.64
CA MET A 306 10.29 -7.46 10.93
C MET A 306 11.09 -7.33 9.63
N HIS A 307 12.18 -6.56 9.69
CA HIS A 307 13.00 -6.26 8.51
C HIS A 307 13.78 -7.49 8.04
N SER A 308 13.81 -7.64 6.73
CA SER A 308 14.47 -8.69 5.97
C SER A 308 16.01 -8.75 5.99
N MET A 309 16.68 -7.75 6.59
CA MET A 309 18.16 -7.68 6.61
C MET A 309 18.74 -8.45 7.80
N LEU A 310 17.89 -9.02 8.64
CA LEU A 310 18.32 -9.92 9.69
C LEU A 310 18.68 -11.26 9.07
N ASP A 311 19.88 -11.76 9.34
CA ASP A 311 20.21 -13.15 9.06
C ASP A 311 19.38 -14.10 9.95
N GLU A 312 19.37 -15.39 9.62
CA GLU A 312 18.60 -16.39 10.36
C GLU A 312 18.94 -16.41 11.86
N ALA A 313 20.23 -16.31 12.21
CA ALA A 313 20.68 -16.29 13.60
C ALA A 313 20.17 -15.05 14.35
N GLN A 314 20.12 -13.90 13.69
CA GLN A 314 19.57 -12.66 14.23
C GLN A 314 18.05 -12.75 14.38
N ILE A 315 17.34 -13.35 13.44
CA ILE A 315 15.88 -13.60 13.57
C ILE A 315 15.62 -14.48 14.79
N VAL A 316 16.31 -15.61 14.90
CA VAL A 316 16.20 -16.53 16.04
C VAL A 316 16.54 -15.80 17.34
N ARG A 317 17.59 -14.99 17.37
CA ARG A 317 17.96 -14.20 18.56
C ARG A 317 16.88 -13.18 18.91
N VAL A 318 16.31 -12.48 17.94
CA VAL A 318 15.25 -11.49 18.18
C VAL A 318 13.97 -12.18 18.68
N LEU A 319 13.60 -13.33 18.13
CA LEU A 319 12.42 -14.09 18.58
C LEU A 319 12.64 -14.73 19.95
N THR A 320 13.84 -15.24 20.26
CA THR A 320 14.14 -15.85 21.57
C THR A 320 14.27 -14.82 22.68
N THR A 321 14.78 -13.62 22.37
CA THR A 321 14.90 -12.51 23.33
C THR A 321 13.64 -11.63 23.42
N PHE A 322 12.63 -11.91 22.60
CA PHE A 322 11.37 -11.19 22.67
C PHE A 322 10.62 -11.53 23.95
N ASP A 323 10.12 -10.51 24.63
CA ASP A 323 9.38 -10.66 25.88
C ASP A 323 7.94 -11.11 25.61
N TRP A 324 7.81 -12.39 25.26
CA TRP A 324 6.52 -13.04 25.03
C TRP A 324 5.61 -12.97 26.25
N ALA A 325 6.17 -13.08 27.46
CA ALA A 325 5.39 -13.00 28.70
C ALA A 325 4.67 -11.66 28.84
N THR A 326 5.34 -10.55 28.51
CA THR A 326 4.68 -9.24 28.44
C THR A 326 3.61 -9.21 27.36
N LEU A 327 3.87 -9.71 26.15
CA LEU A 327 2.87 -9.71 25.08
C LEU A 327 1.61 -10.49 25.50
N ASP A 328 1.81 -11.66 26.09
CA ASP A 328 0.75 -12.52 26.64
C ASP A 328 -0.04 -11.79 27.72
N ALA A 329 0.62 -11.08 28.64
CA ALA A 329 -0.04 -10.30 29.67
C ALA A 329 -0.87 -9.14 29.09
N LEU A 330 -0.31 -8.38 28.14
CA LEU A 330 -0.99 -7.25 27.51
C LEU A 330 -2.19 -7.68 26.66
N THR A 331 -2.08 -8.81 25.99
CA THR A 331 -3.15 -9.37 25.15
C THR A 331 -4.15 -10.18 25.97
N GLY A 332 -3.75 -10.77 27.10
CA GLY A 332 -4.61 -11.52 28.01
C GLY A 332 -5.45 -10.64 28.93
N ASP A 333 -5.00 -9.41 29.20
CA ASP A 333 -5.74 -8.43 29.99
C ASP A 333 -6.96 -7.89 29.23
N ALA A 334 -8.10 -8.53 29.45
CA ALA A 334 -9.39 -8.16 28.87
C ALA A 334 -9.83 -6.74 29.23
N LEU A 335 -9.32 -6.15 30.31
CA LEU A 335 -9.66 -4.77 30.69
C LEU A 335 -8.93 -3.75 29.79
N ARG A 336 -7.70 -4.07 29.36
CA ARG A 336 -6.89 -3.16 28.53
C ARG A 336 -7.20 -3.26 27.05
N THR A 337 -7.25 -4.48 26.51
CA THR A 337 -7.43 -4.72 25.07
C THR A 337 -8.53 -5.75 24.79
N PRO A 338 -9.80 -5.48 25.20
CA PRO A 338 -10.89 -6.45 25.11
C PRO A 338 -11.12 -6.98 23.69
N ARG A 339 -10.81 -6.17 22.67
CA ARG A 339 -11.09 -6.48 21.26
C ARG A 339 -9.88 -6.96 20.46
N LEU A 340 -8.68 -6.94 21.02
CA LEU A 340 -7.48 -7.31 20.27
C LEU A 340 -7.49 -8.81 20.03
N HIS A 341 -7.90 -9.24 18.85
CA HIS A 341 -8.07 -10.66 18.54
C HIS A 341 -7.03 -11.15 17.53
N ASN A 342 -6.33 -10.24 16.86
CA ASN A 342 -5.30 -10.57 15.88
C ASN A 342 -3.98 -9.85 16.21
N VAL A 343 -2.96 -10.63 16.54
CA VAL A 343 -1.57 -10.16 16.59
C VAL A 343 -0.79 -10.94 15.55
N THR A 344 -0.40 -10.27 14.47
CA THR A 344 0.34 -10.89 13.37
C THR A 344 1.81 -10.50 13.44
N LEU A 345 2.70 -11.48 13.48
CA LEU A 345 4.14 -11.28 13.31
C LEU A 345 4.54 -11.78 11.92
N ARG A 346 5.09 -10.89 11.10
CA ARG A 346 5.55 -11.17 9.74
C ARG A 346 7.05 -11.00 9.66
N LEU A 347 7.70 -11.89 8.92
CA LEU A 347 9.09 -11.73 8.52
C LEU A 347 9.05 -11.28 7.06
N GLU A 348 9.56 -10.07 6.77
CA GLU A 348 9.71 -9.61 5.39
C GLU A 348 10.84 -10.41 4.76
N GLU A 349 10.54 -11.23 3.76
CA GLU A 349 11.56 -12.05 3.11
C GLU A 349 12.24 -11.22 2.01
N SER A 350 13.49 -10.79 2.25
CA SER A 350 14.36 -10.27 1.18
C SER A 350 15.42 -11.27 0.79
N LEU A 351 15.26 -12.54 1.17
CA LEU A 351 16.12 -13.63 0.77
C LEU A 351 15.85 -13.95 -0.70
N ARG A 352 16.29 -13.05 -1.58
CA ARG A 352 16.62 -13.41 -2.94
C ARG A 352 17.63 -14.56 -2.83
N THR A 353 17.23 -15.75 -3.25
CA THR A 353 18.08 -16.86 -3.74
C THR A 353 18.74 -17.88 -2.79
N ARG A 354 18.57 -17.92 -1.46
CA ARG A 354 19.29 -18.96 -0.65
C ARG A 354 18.55 -19.77 0.42
N VAL A 355 17.28 -19.49 0.73
CA VAL A 355 16.58 -20.18 1.84
C VAL A 355 15.53 -21.21 1.39
N HIS A 356 15.30 -21.34 0.08
CA HIS A 356 14.22 -22.21 -0.44
C HIS A 356 14.43 -23.72 -0.21
N GLU A 357 15.62 -24.18 0.17
CA GLU A 357 15.83 -25.61 0.44
C GLU A 357 15.48 -26.07 1.87
N ARG A 358 15.24 -25.18 2.85
CA ARG A 358 15.14 -25.62 4.26
C ARG A 358 13.90 -25.25 5.06
N VAL A 359 12.99 -24.40 4.57
CA VAL A 359 11.80 -24.03 5.34
C VAL A 359 10.52 -24.27 4.55
N LYS A 360 10.04 -25.51 4.55
CA LYS A 360 8.62 -25.84 4.33
C LYS A 360 7.98 -26.02 5.71
N GLY A 361 7.49 -24.94 6.30
CA GLY A 361 6.76 -25.00 7.57
C GLY A 361 6.37 -23.62 8.07
N GLY A 362 5.07 -23.37 8.21
CA GLY A 362 4.57 -22.28 9.03
C GLY A 362 4.64 -22.65 10.51
N MET A 363 4.98 -21.70 11.38
CA MET A 363 5.02 -21.92 12.83
C MET A 363 3.75 -21.33 13.45
N ARG A 364 2.96 -22.15 14.14
CA ARG A 364 1.78 -21.68 14.88
C ARG A 364 2.10 -21.72 16.36
N MET A 365 1.97 -20.59 17.05
CA MET A 365 2.17 -20.52 18.50
C MET A 365 0.85 -20.13 19.17
N SER A 366 0.47 -20.85 20.22
CA SER A 366 -0.68 -20.50 21.05
C SER A 366 -0.22 -19.59 22.20
N VAL A 367 -0.78 -18.38 22.26
CA VAL A 367 -0.60 -17.43 23.35
C VAL A 367 -1.95 -17.29 24.05
N GLY A 368 -2.12 -17.96 25.20
CA GLY A 368 -3.40 -18.04 25.90
C GLY A 368 -4.54 -18.58 25.02
N ARG A 369 -5.69 -17.87 24.95
CA ARG A 369 -6.85 -18.21 24.09
C ARG A 369 -6.76 -17.63 22.67
N LYS A 370 -5.63 -17.02 22.29
CA LYS A 370 -5.45 -16.31 21.02
C LYS A 370 -4.44 -17.04 20.13
N VAL A 371 -4.68 -17.01 18.83
CA VAL A 371 -3.83 -17.65 17.83
C VAL A 371 -2.79 -16.64 17.38
N LEU A 372 -1.51 -16.94 17.58
CA LEU A 372 -0.41 -16.17 17.02
C LEU A 372 0.03 -16.85 15.73
N GLU A 373 -0.06 -16.13 14.62
CA GLU A 373 0.27 -16.65 13.30
C GLU A 373 1.57 -16.01 12.81
N LEU A 374 2.61 -16.84 12.68
CA LEU A 374 3.85 -16.46 11.99
C LEU A 374 3.66 -16.75 10.51
N ARG A 375 3.49 -15.69 9.72
CA ARG A 375 3.42 -15.79 8.26
C ARG A 375 4.76 -15.40 7.64
N PHE A 376 5.33 -16.33 6.89
CA PHE A 376 6.39 -16.03 5.93
C PHE A 376 5.71 -15.53 4.65
N VAL A 377 5.97 -14.28 4.27
CA VAL A 377 5.41 -13.69 3.05
C VAL A 377 6.54 -13.56 2.04
N GLY A 378 6.70 -14.61 1.23
CA GLY A 378 7.62 -14.63 0.11
C GLY A 378 6.94 -14.13 -1.17
N ALA A 379 7.66 -13.35 -1.98
CA ALA A 379 7.32 -13.20 -3.38
C ALA A 379 8.10 -14.26 -4.16
N LEU A 380 7.40 -15.25 -4.72
CA LEU A 380 7.97 -16.12 -5.75
C LEU A 380 8.34 -15.24 -6.95
N ARG A 381 9.64 -15.05 -7.15
CA ARG A 381 10.17 -14.68 -8.45
C ARG A 381 10.95 -15.89 -8.91
N GLU A 382 10.42 -16.58 -9.92
CA GLU A 382 11.19 -17.56 -10.68
C GLU A 382 12.49 -16.90 -11.11
N ALA A 383 13.62 -17.52 -10.75
CA ALA A 383 14.84 -17.32 -11.48
C ALA A 383 14.62 -17.99 -12.84
N CYS A 384 14.74 -17.23 -13.93
CA CYS A 384 15.05 -17.85 -15.21
C CYS A 384 16.53 -18.21 -15.17
N GLU A 385 16.86 -19.46 -14.86
CA GLU A 385 18.12 -20.02 -15.32
C GLU A 385 17.94 -20.38 -16.79
N TRP A 386 18.80 -19.82 -17.64
CA TRP A 386 18.92 -20.21 -19.04
C TRP A 386 20.07 -21.19 -19.11
N GLU A 387 19.78 -22.46 -19.41
CA GLU A 387 20.82 -23.38 -19.89
C GLU A 387 20.80 -23.34 -21.41
N GLU A 388 21.80 -22.67 -22.00
CA GLU A 388 22.08 -22.82 -23.43
C GLU A 388 22.76 -24.17 -23.65
N GLN A 389 22.01 -25.16 -24.12
CA GLN A 389 22.62 -26.32 -24.76
C GLN A 389 22.77 -26.03 -26.26
N ILE A 390 23.98 -25.64 -26.64
CA ILE A 390 24.37 -25.54 -28.05
C ILE A 390 24.65 -26.95 -28.54
N MET A 391 23.74 -27.53 -29.33
CA MET A 391 24.09 -28.66 -30.18
C MET A 391 24.43 -28.14 -31.58
N GLN A 392 25.66 -28.44 -32.03
CA GLN A 392 26.10 -28.19 -33.40
C GLN A 392 25.70 -29.39 -34.27
N ASP A 393 24.95 -29.12 -35.34
CA ASP A 393 24.88 -29.99 -36.50
C ASP A 393 26.19 -29.83 -37.31
N PRO A 394 26.76 -30.90 -37.91
CA PRO A 394 27.93 -30.84 -38.80
C PRO A 394 27.88 -29.82 -39.94
N PHE A 395 26.72 -29.23 -40.27
CA PHE A 395 26.57 -28.22 -41.32
C PHE A 395 26.37 -26.76 -40.83
N GLY A 396 26.60 -26.49 -39.54
CA GLY A 396 26.85 -25.12 -39.07
C GLY A 396 25.63 -24.17 -39.01
N THR A 397 24.40 -24.69 -38.99
CA THR A 397 23.20 -23.85 -38.87
C THR A 397 22.64 -23.89 -37.43
N ARG A 398 22.47 -22.73 -36.78
CA ARG A 398 21.91 -22.61 -35.41
C ARG A 398 20.39 -22.58 -35.44
N TRP A 399 19.76 -23.44 -34.64
CA TRP A 399 18.32 -23.35 -34.32
C TRP A 399 18.14 -23.22 -32.81
N THR A 400 17.23 -22.34 -32.39
CA THR A 400 16.77 -22.23 -31.00
C THR A 400 15.29 -22.57 -30.94
N THR A 401 14.91 -23.59 -30.17
CA THR A 401 13.51 -23.90 -29.87
C THR A 401 13.23 -23.56 -28.41
N ARG A 402 12.06 -22.93 -28.17
CA ARG A 402 11.65 -22.37 -26.87
C ARG A 402 10.40 -23.10 -26.41
N TYR A 403 10.44 -23.73 -25.25
CA TYR A 403 9.25 -24.33 -24.61
C TYR A 403 8.93 -23.61 -23.31
N GLU A 404 7.65 -23.33 -23.10
CA GLU A 404 7.11 -22.70 -21.90
C GLU A 404 6.15 -23.69 -21.23
N ARG A 405 6.38 -24.02 -19.96
CA ARG A 405 5.48 -24.84 -19.14
C ARG A 405 5.04 -23.99 -17.95
N HIS A 406 3.73 -23.76 -17.80
CA HIS A 406 3.17 -22.96 -16.72
C HIS A 406 2.65 -23.84 -15.59
N PHE A 407 3.12 -23.59 -14.37
CA PHE A 407 2.40 -23.92 -13.14
C PHE A 407 2.51 -22.72 -12.17
N ARG A 408 1.38 -22.31 -11.58
CA ARG A 408 1.36 -21.32 -10.50
C ARG A 408 0.36 -21.76 -9.43
N ASP A 409 0.84 -21.88 -8.21
CA ASP A 409 0.01 -21.87 -7.00
C ASP A 409 0.45 -20.74 -6.07
N VAL A 410 -0.54 -20.01 -5.54
CA VAL A 410 -0.41 -19.18 -4.34
C VAL A 410 -1.36 -19.80 -3.31
N VAL A 411 -0.80 -20.42 -2.27
CA VAL A 411 -1.59 -20.96 -1.17
C VAL A 411 -1.87 -19.83 -0.17
N SER A 412 -3.15 -19.59 0.13
CA SER A 412 -3.58 -18.78 1.27
C SER A 412 -4.33 -19.68 2.25
N VAL A 413 -3.88 -19.73 3.49
CA VAL A 413 -4.56 -20.46 4.58
C VAL A 413 -5.20 -19.44 5.52
N HIS A 414 -6.49 -19.64 5.78
CA HIS A 414 -7.25 -18.92 6.80
C HIS A 414 -7.61 -19.89 7.92
N LEU A 415 -7.35 -19.53 9.17
CA LEU A 415 -7.82 -20.28 10.32
C LEU A 415 -8.74 -19.43 11.18
N VAL A 416 -9.97 -19.93 11.33
CA VAL A 416 -11.03 -19.36 12.15
C VAL A 416 -10.95 -19.94 13.57
N LYS A 417 -11.26 -19.10 14.55
CA LYS A 417 -11.28 -19.38 16.00
C LYS A 417 -12.16 -20.59 16.34
N CYS A 418 -11.59 -21.59 17.02
CA CYS A 418 -12.38 -22.59 17.76
C CYS A 418 -12.45 -22.21 19.24
N THR A 419 -13.67 -22.07 19.77
CA THR A 419 -13.93 -21.97 21.20
C THR A 419 -14.41 -23.32 21.70
N SER A 420 -13.57 -24.07 22.41
CA SER A 420 -14.02 -25.16 23.28
C SER A 420 -13.38 -24.99 24.67
N GLY A 421 -14.24 -25.09 25.69
CA GLY A 421 -13.85 -24.99 27.09
C GLY A 421 -13.59 -26.36 27.68
N ALA A 422 -12.46 -26.49 28.39
CA ALA A 422 -12.26 -27.38 29.55
C ALA A 422 -10.91 -27.02 30.20
N PRO A 423 -10.74 -27.20 31.52
CA PRO A 423 -9.53 -26.80 32.23
C PRO A 423 -8.48 -27.92 32.18
N ARG A 424 -7.22 -27.57 31.93
CA ARG A 424 -6.09 -28.46 32.23
C ARG A 424 -5.02 -27.72 33.04
N THR A 425 -4.80 -28.26 34.23
CA THR A 425 -3.74 -27.97 35.19
C THR A 425 -2.48 -28.74 34.78
N SER A 426 -1.40 -28.02 34.48
CA SER A 426 0.03 -28.38 34.72
C SER A 426 0.93 -27.70 33.68
N ASN A 427 1.87 -26.88 34.14
CA ASN A 427 2.84 -26.14 33.33
C ASN A 427 3.89 -27.09 32.73
N VAL A 428 3.64 -27.58 31.52
CA VAL A 428 4.69 -28.09 30.61
C VAL A 428 4.39 -27.47 29.24
N ARG A 429 5.27 -26.59 28.77
CA ARG A 429 5.16 -25.93 27.45
C ARG A 429 5.71 -26.89 26.39
N CYS A 430 4.86 -27.71 25.78
CA CYS A 430 5.20 -28.42 24.56
C CYS A 430 5.05 -27.48 23.35
N LEU A 431 6.11 -27.36 22.56
CA LEU A 431 6.07 -26.85 21.19
C LEU A 431 5.52 -27.98 20.32
N GLU A 432 4.28 -27.87 19.85
CA GLU A 432 3.69 -28.84 18.93
C GLU A 432 3.59 -28.20 17.53
N LEU A 433 4.40 -28.71 16.61
CA LEU A 433 4.40 -28.37 15.18
C LEU A 433 3.36 -29.27 14.49
N GLN A 434 2.20 -28.72 14.13
CA GLN A 434 1.26 -29.41 13.25
C GLN A 434 1.52 -29.05 11.79
N LEU A 435 1.97 -30.04 11.01
CA LEU A 435 2.06 -30.01 9.55
C LEU A 435 0.89 -30.83 9.00
N GLU A 436 -0.04 -30.20 8.30
CA GLU A 436 -1.07 -30.89 7.52
C GLU A 436 -0.70 -30.78 6.03
N LEU A 437 -0.18 -31.86 5.46
CA LEU A 437 0.03 -32.02 4.03
C LEU A 437 -1.25 -32.61 3.43
N LYS A 438 -1.99 -31.81 2.64
CA LYS A 438 -2.98 -32.35 1.71
C LYS A 438 -2.33 -32.50 0.34
N GLU A 439 -2.08 -33.74 -0.05
CA GLU A 439 -1.83 -34.09 -1.45
C GLU A 439 -3.10 -33.83 -2.26
N THR A 440 -3.03 -32.93 -3.24
CA THR A 440 -3.96 -32.92 -4.36
C THR A 440 -3.28 -33.62 -5.53
N ILE A 441 -3.71 -34.86 -5.78
CA ILE A 441 -3.45 -35.62 -7.00
C ILE A 441 -4.16 -34.89 -8.16
N GLY A 442 -3.42 -34.65 -9.24
CA GLY A 442 -3.91 -34.08 -10.50
C GLY A 442 -2.77 -33.88 -11.48
#